data_AF-S9PSF6-F1
#
_entry.id   AF-S9PSF6-F1
#
_cell.length_a   1.000
_cell.length_b   1.000
_cell.length_c   1.000
_cell.angle_alpha   90.00
_cell.angle_beta   90.00
_cell.angle_gamma   90.00
#
_symmetry.space_group_name_H-M   'P 1'
#
loop_
_entity.id
_entity.type
_entity.pdbx_description
1 polymer ?
#
loop_
_entity_poly.entity_id
_entity_poly.type
_entity_poly.pdbx_seq_one_letter_code
_entity_poly.pdbx_strand_id
1 'polypeptide(L)' 'MESTLGKRRGPQEDKNQPTNLQYKCMKQYMCEKAEDDSNKVVCLTVHRFFRKMQGGLEEVQPTNGILGVEVE' A
#
# COMPACT_ATOMS: atom_id res chain seq x y z
N MET A 1 -16.12 34.03 2.08
CA MET A 1 -16.27 32.90 3.02
C MET A 1 -15.08 31.98 2.79
N GLU A 2 -14.04 32.11 3.61
CA GLU A 2 -12.85 31.24 3.54
C GLU A 2 -13.13 29.94 4.29
N SER A 3 -13.08 28.82 3.59
CA SER A 3 -13.24 27.49 4.19
C SER A 3 -11.86 26.92 4.51
N THR A 4 -11.53 26.88 5.80
CA THR A 4 -10.31 26.26 6.33
C THR A 4 -10.45 24.74 6.24
N LEU A 5 -9.94 24.17 5.14
CA LEU A 5 -9.82 22.72 4.99
C LEU A 5 -8.89 22.17 6.07
N GLY A 6 -9.49 21.39 6.98
CA GLY A 6 -8.86 20.73 8.11
C GLY A 6 -7.56 20.02 7.72
N LYS A 7 -6.50 20.39 8.43
CA LYS A 7 -5.15 19.81 8.39
C LYS A 7 -5.26 18.31 8.71
N ARG A 8 -5.34 17.46 7.68
CA ARG A 8 -5.28 16.00 7.83
C ARG A 8 -3.93 15.69 8.50
N ARG A 9 -3.98 15.18 9.74
CA ARG A 9 -2.81 14.67 10.44
C ARG A 9 -2.26 13.53 9.58
N GLY A 10 -1.07 13.72 9.03
CA GLY A 10 -0.31 12.65 8.38
C GLY A 10 -0.07 11.51 9.37
N PRO A 11 0.25 10.29 8.90
CA PRO A 11 0.53 9.17 9.76
C PRO A 11 1.64 9.55 10.76
N GLN A 12 1.31 9.37 12.03
CA GLN A 12 2.17 9.62 13.18
C GLN A 12 3.38 8.69 13.08
N GLU A 13 4.57 9.24 12.86
CA GLU A 13 5.80 8.46 12.84
C GLU A 13 6.08 7.90 14.24
N ASP A 14 5.85 6.60 14.41
CA ASP A 14 6.27 5.83 15.58
C ASP A 14 7.80 5.87 15.69
N LYS A 15 8.29 6.57 16.71
CA LYS A 15 9.72 6.85 16.94
C LYS A 15 10.56 5.66 17.42
N ASN A 16 10.10 4.42 17.28
CA ASN A 16 10.79 3.22 17.78
C ASN A 16 10.89 2.10 16.74
N GLN A 17 11.11 2.43 15.46
CA GLN A 17 11.36 1.44 14.42
C GLN A 17 12.88 1.17 14.30
N PRO A 18 13.34 -0.11 14.30
CA PRO A 18 14.76 -0.44 14.22
C PRO A 18 15.38 0.15 12.95
N THR A 19 16.43 0.95 13.15
CA THR A 19 16.98 1.94 12.21
C THR A 19 17.73 1.39 10.99
N ASN A 20 17.71 0.08 10.72
CA ASN A 20 18.64 -0.50 9.74
C ASN A 20 18.01 -1.26 8.56
N LEU A 21 16.69 -1.22 8.41
CA LEU A 21 16.01 -1.77 7.25
C LEU A 21 14.98 -0.77 6.75
N GLN A 22 15.41 0.16 5.89
CA GLN A 22 14.54 1.16 5.27
C GLN A 22 13.68 0.50 4.20
N TYR A 23 12.66 -0.26 4.62
CA TYR A 23 11.62 -0.74 3.73
C TYR A 23 10.56 0.35 3.50
N LYS A 24 10.00 0.39 2.30
CA LYS A 24 8.83 1.18 1.93
C LYS A 24 7.75 0.22 1.45
N CYS A 25 6.50 0.49 1.80
CA CYS A 25 5.35 -0.27 1.29
C CYS A 25 4.53 0.64 0.38
N MET A 26 4.12 0.11 -0.77
CA MET A 26 3.15 0.70 -1.67
C MET A 26 1.89 -0.15 -1.68
N LYS A 27 0.74 0.50 -1.47
CA LYS A 27 -0.58 -0.12 -1.57
C LYS A 27 -1.22 0.30 -2.89
N GLN A 28 -1.47 -0.66 -3.77
CA GLN A 28 -2.13 -0.45 -5.05
C GLN A 28 -3.51 -1.09 -5.02
N TYR A 29 -4.52 -0.39 -5.55
CA TYR A 29 -5.88 -0.91 -5.67
C TYR A 29 -6.18 -1.14 -7.15
N MET A 30 -6.68 -2.32 -7.50
CA MET A 30 -7.15 -2.66 -8.83
C MET A 30 -8.64 -2.95 -8.73
N CYS A 31 -9.47 -2.08 -9.29
CA CYS A 31 -10.91 -2.16 -9.15
C CYS A 31 -11.59 -2.37 -10.49
N GLU A 32 -12.60 -3.23 -10.52
CA GLU A 32 -13.47 -3.47 -11.67
C GLU A 32 -14.94 -3.41 -11.26
N LYS A 33 -15.81 -3.02 -12.18
CA LYS A 33 -17.26 -3.10 -11.97
C LYS A 33 -17.69 -4.56 -12.10
N ALA A 34 -18.50 -5.05 -11.17
CA ALA A 34 -19.06 -6.38 -11.27
C ALA A 34 -20.02 -6.44 -12.47
N GLU A 35 -19.91 -7.46 -13.31
CA GLU A 35 -20.72 -7.61 -14.52
C GLU A 35 -22.21 -7.80 -14.18
N ASP A 36 -22.51 -8.50 -13.07
CA ASP A 36 -23.88 -8.86 -12.68
C ASP A 36 -24.60 -7.79 -11.83
N ASP A 37 -23.90 -6.76 -11.35
CA ASP A 37 -24.48 -5.69 -10.55
C ASP A 37 -23.70 -4.39 -10.78
N SER A 38 -24.27 -3.50 -11.58
CA SER A 38 -23.64 -2.24 -12.01
C SER A 38 -23.34 -1.26 -10.86
N ASN A 39 -23.87 -1.51 -9.66
CA ASN A 39 -23.60 -0.73 -8.46
C ASN A 39 -22.48 -1.35 -7.60
N LYS A 40 -22.02 -2.55 -7.92
CA LYS A 40 -20.92 -3.22 -7.21
C LYS A 40 -19.60 -2.99 -7.92
N VAL A 41 -18.59 -2.65 -7.13
CA VAL A 41 -17.19 -2.55 -7.55
C VAL A 41 -16.41 -3.53 -6.71
N VAL A 42 -15.67 -4.41 -7.37
CA VAL A 42 -14.74 -5.35 -6.73
C VAL A 42 -13.36 -4.73 -6.82
N CYS A 43 -12.62 -4.70 -5.71
CA CYS A 43 -11.26 -4.17 -5.68
C CYS A 43 -10.31 -5.20 -5.08
N LEU A 44 -9.24 -5.51 -5.80
CA LEU A 44 -8.08 -6.21 -5.27
C LEU A 44 -7.10 -5.19 -4.68
N THR A 45 -6.56 -5.53 -3.51
CA THR A 45 -5.50 -4.76 -2.88
C THR A 45 -4.18 -5.48 -3.04
N VAL A 46 -3.21 -4.82 -3.65
CA VAL A 46 -1.85 -5.34 -3.84
C VAL A 46 -0.89 -4.55 -2.95
N HIS A 47 -0.20 -5.24 -2.05
CA HIS A 47 0.87 -4.67 -1.24
C HIS A 47 2.22 -5.01 -1.86
N ARG A 48 3.02 -3.99 -2.18
CA ARG A 48 4.39 -4.15 -2.69
C ARG A 48 5.39 -3.56 -1.70
N PHE A 49 6.40 -4.33 -1.34
CA PHE A 49 7.44 -3.90 -0.42
C PHE A 49 8.70 -3.58 -1.20
N PHE A 50 9.40 -2.52 -0.81
CA PHE A 50 10.62 -2.06 -1.45
C PHE A 50 11.70 -1.89 -0.41
N ARG A 51 12.90 -2.40 -0.67
CA ARG A 51 14.08 -2.13 0.14
C ARG A 51 14.80 -0.92 -0.42
N LYS A 52 15.17 0.02 0.44
CA LYS A 52 16.06 1.12 0.05
C LYS A 52 17.50 0.60 -0.05
N MET A 53 18.08 0.80 -1.23
CA MET A 53 19.48 0.50 -1.53
C MET A 53 20.23 1.81 -1.80
N GLN A 54 21.57 1.79 -1.78
CA GLN A 54 22.36 2.92 -2.27
C GLN A 54 22.05 3.11 -3.76
N GLY A 55 21.30 4.17 -4.10
CA GLY A 55 20.92 4.48 -5.48
C GLY A 55 19.44 4.27 -5.85
N GLY A 56 18.58 3.76 -4.95
CA GLY A 56 17.15 3.64 -5.25
C GLY A 56 16.33 2.75 -4.34
N LEU A 57 15.16 2.36 -4.85
CA LEU A 57 14.25 1.39 -4.24
C LEU A 57 14.24 0.11 -5.09
N GLU A 58 14.40 -1.03 -4.45
CA GLU A 58 14.35 -2.36 -5.07
C GLU A 58 13.13 -3.12 -4.53
N GLU A 59 12.25 -3.61 -5.40
CA GLU A 59 11.07 -4.37 -4.98
C GLU A 59 11.50 -5.71 -4.35
N VAL A 60 10.99 -5.97 -3.14
CA VAL A 60 11.25 -7.21 -2.40
C VAL A 60 10.37 -8.30 -3.00
N GLN A 61 11.00 -9.27 -3.65
CA GLN A 61 10.31 -10.48 -4.08
C GLN A 61 9.96 -11.33 -2.86
N PRO A 62 8.71 -11.82 -2.73
CA PRO A 62 8.38 -12.79 -1.70
C PRO A 62 9.26 -14.03 -1.87
N THR A 63 9.85 -14.51 -0.77
CA THR A 63 10.88 -15.56 -0.80
C THR A 63 10.34 -16.92 -1.26
N ASN A 64 9.02 -17.07 -1.25
CA ASN A 64 8.31 -18.22 -1.77
C ASN A 64 7.24 -17.68 -2.74
N GLY A 65 7.29 -18.07 -4.01
CA GLY A 65 6.43 -17.58 -5.11
C GLY A 65 4.94 -17.90 -4.99
N ILE A 66 4.38 -17.87 -3.78
CA ILE A 66 2.96 -17.94 -3.51
C ILE A 66 2.48 -16.48 -3.46
N LEU A 67 1.88 -16.02 -4.55
CA LEU A 67 1.06 -14.81 -4.55
C LEU A 67 0.05 -14.97 -3.43
N GLY A 68 0.23 -14.21 -2.35
CA GLY A 68 -0.67 -14.16 -1.21
C GLY A 68 -2.00 -13.55 -1.63
N VAL A 69 -2.87 -14.37 -2.21
CA VAL A 69 -4.29 -14.11 -2.30
C VAL A 69 -4.88 -14.63 -0.99
N GLU A 70 -4.93 -13.76 0.03
CA GLU A 70 -5.83 -13.98 1.15
C GLU A 70 -7.24 -13.66 0.65
N VAL A 71 -8.06 -14.70 0.54
CA VAL A 71 -9.50 -14.57 0.32
C VAL A 71 -10.14 -14.57 1.72
N GLU A 72 -10.70 -13.44 2.13
CA GLU A 72 -11.64 -13.37 3.27
C GLU A 72 -13.00 -13.97 2.89
#